data_AF-A0A524MN52-F1
#
_entry.id   AF-A0A524MN52-F1
#
_cell.length_a   1.000
_cell.length_b   1.000
_cell.length_c   1.000
_cell.angle_alpha   90.00
_cell.angle_beta   90.00
_cell.angle_gamma   90.00
#
_symmetry.space_group_name_H-M   'P 1'
#
loop_
_entity.id
_entity.type
_entity.pdbx_description
1 polymer ?
#
loop_
_entity_poly.entity_id
_entity_poly.type
_entity_poly.pdbx_seq_one_letter_code
_entity_poly.pdbx_strand_id
1 'polypeptide(L)'
;MSNEEYFPPPEKEGGWRVGDPNELGVNVELLNEAINYHADNENSTKKYGGALLIIYKGYIIGEIYTTGTIGGARPWTKYTCNDMKSSAKSVFGTAMGVFLEEYKDQVNLETLLVGDSRENSLIPQIWDQPITDERKKLIKIKHVLSMTSGHEGNEPWLAPSSRHFYSGYNGSFQMYEYCFGWWYFFGVPAHRILKFEPGHGFNYSSFGLELMALAMRNMTGEMVGPYVYDRVLAHIGMPIGIRDNQFKEVPYRTAKKFNFSDE
;
A
#
# COMPACT_ATOMS: atom_id res chain seq x y z
N MET A 1 13.13 -34.09 -21.08
CA MET A 1 13.09 -33.92 -19.61
C MET A 1 12.78 -32.45 -19.38
N SER A 2 11.60 -32.14 -18.86
CA SER A 2 11.19 -30.75 -18.57
C SER A 2 12.24 -30.15 -17.64
N ASN A 3 12.95 -29.12 -18.10
CA ASN A 3 13.65 -28.21 -17.19
C ASN A 3 12.58 -27.72 -16.22
N GLU A 4 12.59 -28.20 -14.99
CA GLU A 4 11.73 -27.64 -13.95
C GLU A 4 12.05 -26.15 -13.87
N GLU A 5 11.07 -25.32 -14.22
CA GLU A 5 11.18 -23.88 -14.14
C GLU A 5 11.40 -23.53 -12.66
N TYR A 6 12.60 -23.05 -12.34
CA TYR A 6 13.00 -22.78 -10.96
C TYR A 6 12.08 -21.72 -10.34
N PHE A 7 11.40 -22.09 -9.26
CA PHE A 7 10.65 -21.18 -8.42
C PHE A 7 11.36 -21.05 -7.05
N PRO A 8 11.64 -19.83 -6.57
CA PRO A 8 12.39 -19.65 -5.34
C PRO A 8 11.56 -20.09 -4.12
N PRO A 9 12.15 -20.86 -3.17
CA PRO A 9 11.50 -21.11 -1.90
C PRO A 9 11.38 -19.81 -1.08
N PRO A 10 10.54 -19.79 -0.02
CA PRO A 10 10.51 -18.70 0.95
C PRO A 10 11.91 -18.39 1.52
N GLU A 11 12.14 -17.16 1.98
CA GLU A 11 13.46 -16.76 2.52
C GLU A 11 13.92 -17.63 3.70
N LYS A 12 12.98 -18.09 4.53
CA LYS A 12 13.24 -19.03 5.64
C LYS A 12 13.71 -20.43 5.20
N GLU A 13 13.50 -20.78 3.94
CA GLU A 13 13.83 -22.07 3.33
C GLU A 13 15.00 -21.95 2.33
N GLY A 14 15.77 -20.86 2.42
CA GLY A 14 16.96 -20.63 1.61
C GLY A 14 16.79 -19.58 0.51
N GLY A 15 15.57 -19.08 0.32
CA GLY A 15 15.29 -17.92 -0.52
C GLY A 15 15.75 -18.06 -1.97
N TRP A 16 16.03 -16.92 -2.57
CA TRP A 16 16.43 -16.84 -3.96
C TRP A 16 17.89 -17.25 -4.20
N ARG A 17 18.14 -17.95 -5.32
CA ARG A 17 19.48 -18.33 -5.75
C ARG A 17 20.06 -17.25 -6.66
N VAL A 18 21.38 -17.07 -6.58
CA VAL A 18 22.13 -16.30 -7.57
C VAL A 18 22.37 -17.17 -8.80
N GLY A 19 22.04 -16.66 -9.98
CA GLY A 19 22.27 -17.33 -11.25
C GLY A 19 23.32 -16.61 -12.09
N ASP A 20 24.08 -17.36 -12.89
CA ASP A 20 24.98 -16.76 -13.88
C ASP A 20 24.14 -16.14 -15.01
N PRO A 21 24.18 -14.81 -15.21
CA PRO A 21 23.39 -14.17 -16.25
C PRO A 21 23.73 -14.69 -17.66
N ASN A 22 24.99 -15.03 -17.93
CA ASN A 22 25.43 -15.52 -19.24
C ASN A 22 24.82 -16.89 -19.55
N GLU A 23 24.86 -17.82 -18.58
CA GLU A 23 24.24 -19.15 -18.70
C GLU A 23 22.72 -19.06 -18.86
N LEU A 24 22.09 -18.04 -18.27
CA LEU A 24 20.65 -17.78 -18.40
C LEU A 24 20.26 -17.11 -19.73
N GLY A 25 21.24 -16.72 -20.55
CA GLY A 25 21.06 -16.06 -21.86
C GLY A 25 20.87 -14.55 -21.77
N VAL A 26 21.31 -13.92 -20.69
CA VAL A 26 21.27 -12.47 -20.49
C VAL A 26 22.52 -11.82 -21.07
N ASN A 27 22.37 -10.68 -21.74
CA ASN A 27 23.51 -9.87 -22.15
C ASN A 27 24.19 -9.24 -20.90
N VAL A 28 25.35 -9.77 -20.53
CA VAL A 28 26.11 -9.36 -19.34
C VAL A 28 26.58 -7.92 -19.42
N GLU A 29 26.95 -7.43 -20.61
CA GLU A 29 27.42 -6.05 -20.78
C GLU A 29 26.31 -5.04 -20.46
N LEU A 30 25.11 -5.26 -21.02
CA LEU A 30 23.94 -4.41 -20.74
C LEU A 30 23.47 -4.52 -19.29
N LEU A 31 23.55 -5.72 -18.69
CA LEU A 31 23.23 -5.90 -17.27
C LEU A 31 24.17 -5.07 -16.38
N ASN A 32 25.48 -5.14 -16.64
CA ASN A 32 26.47 -4.36 -15.90
C ASN A 32 26.28 -2.85 -16.12
N GLU A 33 25.95 -2.42 -17.34
CA GLU A 33 25.61 -1.03 -17.62
C GLU A 33 24.43 -0.54 -16.75
N ALA A 34 23.36 -1.32 -16.65
CA ALA A 34 22.20 -0.98 -15.81
C ALA A 34 22.55 -0.92 -14.32
N ILE A 35 23.34 -1.86 -13.82
CA ILE A 35 23.81 -1.89 -12.43
C ILE A 35 24.68 -0.66 -12.13
N ASN A 36 25.65 -0.36 -12.99
CA ASN A 36 26.53 0.79 -12.82
C ASN A 36 25.76 2.11 -12.93
N TYR A 37 24.81 2.22 -13.87
CA TYR A 37 23.95 3.41 -13.99
C TYR A 37 23.19 3.70 -12.69
N HIS A 38 22.66 2.68 -12.03
CA HIS A 38 22.02 2.84 -10.73
C HIS A 38 23.04 3.21 -9.65
N ALA A 39 24.12 2.43 -9.51
CA ALA A 39 25.06 2.53 -8.40
C ALA A 39 25.87 3.84 -8.43
N ASP A 40 26.19 4.36 -9.62
CA ASP A 40 27.01 5.54 -9.83
C ASP A 40 26.23 6.86 -9.96
N ASN A 41 24.91 6.83 -9.80
CA ASN A 41 24.09 8.03 -9.94
C ASN A 41 24.34 9.03 -8.78
N GLU A 42 25.20 10.03 -9.05
CA GLU A 42 25.58 11.11 -8.11
C GLU A 42 24.39 11.96 -7.64
N ASN A 43 23.35 12.10 -8.48
CA ASN A 43 22.20 12.94 -8.17
C ASN A 43 21.12 12.21 -7.36
N SER A 44 21.22 10.88 -7.24
CA SER A 44 20.23 10.05 -6.56
C SER A 44 20.89 9.03 -5.63
N THR A 45 21.27 7.86 -6.15
CA THR A 45 21.72 6.70 -5.36
C THR A 45 22.95 6.98 -4.49
N LYS A 46 24.02 7.59 -5.02
CA LYS A 46 25.22 7.94 -4.22
C LYS A 46 24.95 9.04 -3.19
N LYS A 47 23.94 9.87 -3.44
CA LYS A 47 23.56 10.96 -2.53
C LYS A 47 22.67 10.47 -1.41
N TYR A 48 21.60 9.73 -1.71
CA TYR A 48 20.55 9.36 -0.75
C TYR A 48 20.60 7.90 -0.29
N GLY A 49 21.41 7.07 -0.95
CA GLY A 49 21.45 5.63 -0.74
C GLY A 49 20.38 4.92 -1.58
N GLY A 50 20.58 3.63 -1.85
CA GLY A 50 19.65 2.85 -2.62
C GLY A 50 20.06 1.39 -2.79
N ALA A 51 19.10 0.59 -3.25
CA ALA A 51 19.32 -0.78 -3.65
C ALA A 51 18.75 -1.01 -5.05
N LEU A 52 19.38 -1.91 -5.79
CA LEU A 52 18.86 -2.47 -7.02
C LEU A 52 18.94 -3.99 -6.95
N LEU A 53 17.81 -4.64 -7.22
CA LEU A 53 17.69 -6.08 -7.33
C LEU A 53 17.11 -6.41 -8.72
N ILE A 54 17.82 -7.23 -9.48
CA ILE A 54 17.43 -7.69 -10.82
C ILE A 54 17.29 -9.20 -10.80
N ILE A 55 16.14 -9.64 -11.29
CA ILE A 55 15.62 -10.97 -11.19
C ILE A 55 15.31 -11.49 -12.59
N TYR A 56 15.75 -12.71 -12.90
CA TYR A 56 15.44 -13.35 -14.19
C TYR A 56 15.31 -14.87 -14.05
N LYS A 57 14.21 -15.43 -14.56
CA LYS A 57 13.88 -16.87 -14.48
C LYS A 57 13.97 -17.44 -13.05
N GLY A 58 13.55 -16.65 -12.06
CA GLY A 58 13.60 -17.01 -10.64
C GLY A 58 14.96 -16.80 -9.96
N TYR A 59 16.02 -16.44 -10.68
CA TYR A 59 17.35 -16.19 -10.14
C TYR A 59 17.63 -14.70 -9.91
N ILE A 60 18.37 -14.38 -8.86
CA ILE A 60 19.04 -13.08 -8.71
C ILE A 60 20.19 -13.06 -9.70
N ILE A 61 20.17 -12.10 -10.63
CA ILE A 61 21.23 -11.92 -11.64
C ILE A 61 21.99 -10.61 -11.44
N GLY A 62 21.48 -9.70 -10.60
CA GLY A 62 22.16 -8.48 -10.21
C GLY A 62 21.61 -7.99 -8.88
N GLU A 63 22.49 -7.65 -7.95
CA GLU A 63 22.13 -7.13 -6.64
C GLU A 63 23.22 -6.15 -6.18
N ILE A 64 22.84 -4.91 -5.88
CA ILE A 64 23.77 -3.89 -5.38
C ILE A 64 23.11 -3.00 -4.35
N TYR A 65 23.89 -2.62 -3.34
CA TYR A 65 23.50 -1.75 -2.25
C TYR A 65 24.49 -0.58 -2.15
N THR A 66 24.02 0.63 -2.44
CA THR A 66 24.86 1.83 -2.38
C THR A 66 24.50 2.63 -1.14
N THR A 67 25.48 2.87 -0.28
CA THR A 67 25.30 3.75 0.89
C THR A 67 25.44 5.21 0.47
N GLY A 68 24.40 6.01 0.72
CA GLY A 68 24.38 7.42 0.38
C GLY A 68 25.21 8.31 1.30
N THR A 69 25.60 9.48 0.81
CA THR A 69 26.32 10.50 1.59
C THR A 69 25.42 11.41 2.42
N ILE A 70 24.11 11.46 2.16
CA ILE A 70 23.12 12.35 2.82
C ILE A 70 21.82 11.60 3.12
N GLY A 71 21.38 11.64 4.39
CA GLY A 71 20.15 10.96 4.84
C GLY A 71 20.25 9.43 4.76
N GLY A 72 19.19 8.75 5.21
CA GLY A 72 19.02 7.30 5.10
C GLY A 72 19.91 6.45 6.01
N ALA A 73 19.70 5.13 5.94
CA ALA A 73 20.47 4.14 6.70
C ALA A 73 21.93 4.08 6.24
N ARG A 74 22.85 3.84 7.18
CA ARG A 74 24.28 3.71 6.92
C ARG A 74 24.88 2.57 7.75
N PRO A 75 25.35 1.47 7.14
CA PRO A 75 25.36 1.19 5.71
C PRO A 75 23.99 0.79 5.15
N TRP A 76 23.83 0.93 3.83
CA TRP A 76 22.73 0.30 3.09
C TRP A 76 23.06 -1.18 2.85
N THR A 77 22.14 -2.07 3.20
CA THR A 77 22.32 -3.53 3.10
C THR A 77 21.02 -4.20 2.67
N LYS A 78 21.08 -5.51 2.37
CA LYS A 78 19.89 -6.32 2.11
C LYS A 78 18.87 -6.39 3.25
N TYR A 79 19.30 -6.07 4.47
CA TYR A 79 18.45 -6.05 5.66
C TYR A 79 17.97 -4.65 6.04
N THR A 80 18.29 -3.63 5.23
CA THR A 80 17.85 -2.26 5.48
C THR A 80 16.36 -2.13 5.22
N CYS A 81 15.58 -1.90 6.28
CA CYS A 81 14.18 -1.53 6.18
C CYS A 81 14.04 -0.07 5.73
N ASN A 82 13.12 0.20 4.82
CA ASN A 82 12.81 1.55 4.35
C ASN A 82 11.28 1.74 4.22
N ASP A 83 10.83 2.98 4.30
CA ASP A 83 9.43 3.33 4.09
C ASP A 83 9.05 3.12 2.62
N MET A 84 8.20 2.11 2.38
CA MET A 84 7.77 1.70 1.05
C MET A 84 6.72 2.60 0.42
N LYS A 85 6.14 3.53 1.19
CA LYS A 85 5.12 4.48 0.72
C LYS A 85 4.08 3.77 -0.18
N SER A 86 3.90 4.27 -1.40
CA SER A 86 2.94 3.76 -2.36
C SER A 86 3.19 2.34 -2.85
N SER A 87 4.40 1.79 -2.74
CA SER A 87 4.69 0.40 -3.09
C SER A 87 3.97 -0.59 -2.16
N ALA A 88 3.57 -0.15 -0.96
CA ALA A 88 2.75 -0.95 -0.04
C ALA A 88 1.40 -1.35 -0.66
N LYS A 89 0.90 -0.61 -1.65
CA LYS A 89 -0.36 -0.93 -2.35
C LYS A 89 -0.29 -2.25 -3.11
N SER A 90 0.89 -2.63 -3.63
CA SER A 90 1.04 -3.93 -4.29
C SER A 90 0.91 -5.07 -3.29
N VAL A 91 1.53 -4.94 -2.12
CA VAL A 91 1.39 -5.92 -1.02
C VAL A 91 -0.05 -6.01 -0.54
N PHE A 92 -0.70 -4.85 -0.32
CA PHE A 92 -2.09 -4.82 0.08
C PHE A 92 -3.02 -5.38 -1.00
N GLY A 93 -2.75 -5.11 -2.28
CA GLY A 93 -3.48 -5.68 -3.41
C GLY A 93 -3.38 -7.22 -3.47
N THR A 94 -2.21 -7.79 -3.18
CA THR A 94 -2.06 -9.24 -3.01
C THR A 94 -2.92 -9.77 -1.86
N ALA A 95 -2.91 -9.09 -0.72
CA ALA A 95 -3.74 -9.47 0.43
C ALA A 95 -5.25 -9.37 0.13
N MET A 96 -5.67 -8.38 -0.65
CA MET A 96 -7.05 -8.30 -1.15
C MET A 96 -7.39 -9.47 -2.07
N GLY A 97 -6.46 -9.91 -2.92
CA GLY A 97 -6.63 -11.12 -3.73
C GLY A 97 -6.86 -12.37 -2.88
N VAL A 98 -6.03 -12.57 -1.84
CA VAL A 98 -6.20 -13.67 -0.88
C VAL A 98 -7.53 -13.56 -0.13
N PHE A 99 -7.89 -12.36 0.31
CA PHE A 99 -9.17 -12.08 0.97
C PHE A 99 -10.37 -12.41 0.08
N LEU A 100 -10.33 -12.03 -1.20
CA LEU A 100 -11.42 -12.34 -2.13
C LEU A 100 -11.55 -13.84 -2.38
N GLU A 101 -10.47 -14.62 -2.32
CA GLU A 101 -10.53 -16.07 -2.40
C GLU A 101 -11.07 -16.69 -1.09
N GLU A 102 -10.59 -16.23 0.07
CA GLU A 102 -11.02 -16.72 1.40
C GLU A 102 -12.52 -16.46 1.65
N TYR A 103 -13.02 -15.31 1.20
CA TYR A 103 -14.41 -14.88 1.39
C TYR A 103 -15.25 -14.90 0.10
N LYS A 104 -14.86 -15.69 -0.90
CA LYS A 104 -15.51 -15.71 -2.23
C LYS A 104 -17.02 -15.98 -2.24
N ASP A 105 -17.51 -16.70 -1.23
CA ASP A 105 -18.93 -17.01 -1.07
C ASP A 105 -19.74 -15.82 -0.50
N GLN A 106 -19.06 -14.80 0.02
CA GLN A 106 -19.66 -13.61 0.63
C GLN A 106 -19.40 -12.34 -0.19
N VAL A 107 -18.20 -12.21 -0.75
CA VAL A 107 -17.77 -11.00 -1.46
C VAL A 107 -16.97 -11.31 -2.72
N ASN A 108 -17.13 -10.46 -3.73
CA ASN A 108 -16.38 -10.50 -4.97
C ASN A 108 -16.15 -9.08 -5.51
N LEU A 109 -15.55 -8.98 -6.69
CA LEU A 109 -15.23 -7.69 -7.32
C LEU A 109 -16.46 -6.77 -7.56
N GLU A 110 -17.65 -7.35 -7.72
CA GLU A 110 -18.89 -6.61 -7.95
C GLU A 110 -19.62 -6.22 -6.66
N THR A 111 -19.19 -6.73 -5.51
CA THR A 111 -19.79 -6.39 -4.21
C THR A 111 -19.66 -4.89 -3.95
N LEU A 112 -20.78 -4.29 -3.51
CA LEU A 112 -20.81 -2.91 -3.05
C LEU A 112 -20.03 -2.81 -1.73
N LEU A 113 -19.04 -1.93 -1.71
CA LEU A 113 -18.30 -1.62 -0.49
C LEU A 113 -19.17 -0.80 0.47
N VAL A 114 -19.92 0.14 -0.10
CA VAL A 114 -20.69 1.15 0.63
C VAL A 114 -22.16 0.75 0.78
N GLY A 115 -22.81 0.32 -0.31
CA GLY A 115 -24.22 -0.09 -0.28
C GLY A 115 -25.20 1.09 -0.19
N ASP A 116 -26.49 0.77 -0.05
CA ASP A 116 -27.57 1.76 0.11
C ASP A 116 -28.17 1.79 1.53
N SER A 117 -27.71 0.91 2.42
CA SER A 117 -28.09 0.86 3.83
C SER A 117 -26.95 0.38 4.72
N ARG A 118 -27.14 0.47 6.05
CA ARG A 118 -26.19 -0.05 7.02
C ARG A 118 -25.98 -1.56 6.86
N GLU A 119 -27.06 -2.29 6.60
CA GLU A 119 -27.13 -3.75 6.58
C GLU A 119 -26.43 -4.36 5.36
N ASN A 120 -26.36 -3.63 4.23
CA ASN A 120 -25.70 -4.09 3.01
C ASN A 120 -24.34 -3.43 2.76
N SER A 121 -23.84 -2.65 3.73
CA SER A 121 -22.53 -2.03 3.69
C SER A 121 -21.48 -2.96 4.27
N LEU A 122 -20.31 -3.06 3.63
CA LEU A 122 -19.12 -3.67 4.25
C LEU A 122 -18.48 -2.73 5.30
N ILE A 123 -18.89 -1.46 5.32
CA ILE A 123 -18.41 -0.43 6.24
C ILE A 123 -19.57 0.25 6.99
N PRO A 124 -20.40 -0.49 7.75
CA PRO A 124 -21.67 0.00 8.31
C PRO A 124 -21.58 1.30 9.12
N GLN A 125 -20.46 1.58 9.76
CA GLN A 125 -20.23 2.84 10.50
C GLN A 125 -20.35 4.12 9.63
N ILE A 126 -20.26 4.04 8.31
CA ILE A 126 -20.48 5.20 7.43
C ILE A 126 -21.93 5.71 7.49
N TRP A 127 -22.86 4.87 7.95
CA TRP A 127 -24.29 5.18 8.06
C TRP A 127 -24.65 5.81 9.40
N ASP A 128 -23.66 6.05 10.28
CA ASP A 128 -23.85 6.80 11.52
C ASP A 128 -24.12 8.30 11.25
N GLN A 129 -23.80 8.78 10.04
CA GLN A 129 -23.96 10.16 9.63
C GLN A 129 -24.45 10.23 8.16
N PRO A 130 -25.00 11.37 7.71
CA PRO A 130 -25.46 11.52 6.34
C PRO A 130 -24.35 11.26 5.30
N ILE A 131 -24.69 10.59 4.21
CA ILE A 131 -23.79 10.43 3.07
C ILE A 131 -23.68 11.77 2.35
N THR A 132 -22.44 12.25 2.14
CA THR A 132 -22.17 13.57 1.55
C THR A 132 -22.34 13.62 0.03
N ASP A 133 -22.25 12.48 -0.64
CA ASP A 133 -22.44 12.31 -2.09
C ASP A 133 -23.03 10.93 -2.36
N GLU A 134 -24.24 10.90 -2.92
CA GLU A 134 -25.00 9.67 -3.20
C GLU A 134 -24.24 8.68 -4.08
N ARG A 135 -23.34 9.15 -4.96
CA ARG A 135 -22.54 8.27 -5.82
C ARG A 135 -21.59 7.37 -5.04
N LYS A 136 -21.26 7.71 -3.78
CA LYS A 136 -20.44 6.85 -2.91
C LYS A 136 -21.09 5.50 -2.65
N LYS A 137 -22.42 5.44 -2.64
CA LYS A 137 -23.19 4.19 -2.47
C LYS A 137 -22.88 3.17 -3.56
N LEU A 138 -22.42 3.63 -4.73
CA LEU A 138 -22.09 2.82 -5.90
C LEU A 138 -20.63 2.32 -5.91
N ILE A 139 -19.83 2.64 -4.90
CA ILE A 139 -18.43 2.17 -4.83
C ILE A 139 -18.43 0.66 -4.58
N LYS A 140 -17.76 -0.07 -5.47
CA LYS A 140 -17.55 -1.51 -5.44
C LYS A 140 -16.10 -1.84 -5.14
N ILE A 141 -15.83 -3.08 -4.74
CA ILE A 141 -14.46 -3.57 -4.50
C ILE A 141 -13.57 -3.37 -5.73
N LYS A 142 -14.04 -3.67 -6.95
CA LYS A 142 -13.27 -3.44 -8.18
C LYS A 142 -12.87 -1.97 -8.37
N HIS A 143 -13.70 -1.02 -7.94
CA HIS A 143 -13.41 0.41 -8.09
C HIS A 143 -12.27 0.85 -7.19
N VAL A 144 -12.12 0.21 -6.03
CA VAL A 144 -11.00 0.43 -5.13
C VAL A 144 -9.71 -0.14 -5.74
N LEU A 145 -9.73 -1.41 -6.16
CA LEU A 145 -8.56 -2.10 -6.73
C LEU A 145 -8.00 -1.39 -7.96
N SER A 146 -8.89 -0.85 -8.79
CA SER A 146 -8.53 -0.20 -10.05
C SER A 146 -8.32 1.31 -9.95
N MET A 147 -8.37 1.90 -8.75
CA MET A 147 -8.26 3.36 -8.56
C MET A 147 -9.33 4.16 -9.34
N THR A 148 -10.54 3.62 -9.43
CA THR A 148 -11.68 4.21 -10.14
C THR A 148 -12.84 4.56 -9.21
N SER A 149 -12.60 4.66 -7.91
CA SER A 149 -13.63 4.97 -6.90
C SER A 149 -14.16 6.41 -6.92
N GLY A 150 -13.54 7.32 -7.70
CA GLY A 150 -13.94 8.72 -7.76
C GLY A 150 -13.34 9.62 -6.68
N HIS A 151 -12.56 9.07 -5.74
CA HIS A 151 -11.87 9.89 -4.73
C HIS A 151 -10.75 10.73 -5.37
N GLU A 152 -10.50 11.91 -4.81
CA GLU A 152 -9.37 12.76 -5.20
C GLU A 152 -8.02 12.15 -4.73
N GLY A 153 -6.92 12.52 -5.38
CA GLY A 153 -5.60 11.93 -5.15
C GLY A 153 -4.72 12.69 -4.17
N ASN A 154 -5.03 13.97 -3.89
CA ASN A 154 -4.23 14.80 -3.01
C ASN A 154 -4.42 14.37 -1.55
N GLU A 155 -3.49 13.55 -1.07
CA GLU A 155 -3.48 13.07 0.31
C GLU A 155 -3.07 14.18 1.29
N PRO A 156 -3.76 14.32 2.44
CA PRO A 156 -3.54 15.43 3.36
C PRO A 156 -2.28 15.29 4.24
N TRP A 157 -1.24 14.58 3.78
CA TRP A 157 -0.03 14.30 4.58
C TRP A 157 0.70 15.56 5.06
N LEU A 158 0.61 16.64 4.27
CA LEU A 158 1.23 17.93 4.55
C LEU A 158 0.16 19.04 4.61
N ALA A 159 -0.99 18.73 5.18
CA ALA A 159 -2.09 19.68 5.25
C ALA A 159 -1.68 20.96 6.01
N PRO A 160 -2.05 22.16 5.51
CA PRO A 160 -1.58 23.44 6.04
C PRO A 160 -2.41 23.94 7.23
N SER A 161 -3.43 23.20 7.67
CA SER A 161 -4.35 23.63 8.74
C SER A 161 -4.63 22.53 9.75
N SER A 162 -5.34 22.89 10.82
CA SER A 162 -6.03 21.92 11.67
C SER A 162 -7.17 21.22 10.92
N ARG A 163 -7.69 20.15 11.52
CA ARG A 163 -8.85 19.40 11.03
C ARG A 163 -10.14 20.11 11.44
N HIS A 164 -11.10 20.18 10.52
CA HIS A 164 -12.39 20.83 10.73
C HIS A 164 -13.52 19.93 10.28
N PHE A 165 -14.57 19.79 11.09
CA PHE A 165 -15.80 19.13 10.64
C PHE A 165 -16.62 20.08 9.76
N TYR A 166 -17.34 19.51 8.80
CA TYR A 166 -18.47 20.21 8.20
C TYR A 166 -19.63 20.31 9.19
N SER A 167 -20.48 21.33 9.04
CA SER A 167 -21.70 21.44 9.84
C SER A 167 -22.57 20.18 9.71
N GLY A 168 -23.05 19.68 10.85
CA GLY A 168 -23.84 18.44 10.92
C GLY A 168 -23.02 17.15 10.99
N TYR A 169 -21.68 17.24 11.03
CA TYR A 169 -20.78 16.09 11.16
C TYR A 169 -19.96 16.16 12.45
N ASN A 170 -19.62 15.00 12.99
CA ASN A 170 -18.74 14.84 14.16
C ASN A 170 -17.92 13.55 14.03
N GLY A 171 -17.03 13.27 14.98
CA GLY A 171 -16.23 12.04 14.96
C GLY A 171 -14.88 12.20 15.64
N SER A 172 -14.01 11.21 15.43
CA SER A 172 -12.66 11.20 15.98
C SER A 172 -11.60 11.67 14.99
N PHE A 173 -12.03 12.17 13.83
CA PHE A 173 -11.19 12.53 12.69
C PHE A 173 -10.41 11.32 12.15
N GLN A 174 -11.08 10.17 12.07
CA GLN A 174 -10.53 8.96 11.48
C GLN A 174 -10.45 9.09 9.95
N MET A 175 -9.54 8.34 9.31
CA MET A 175 -9.31 8.48 7.87
C MET A 175 -10.54 8.08 7.03
N TYR A 176 -11.31 7.09 7.45
CA TYR A 176 -12.56 6.72 6.76
C TYR A 176 -13.57 7.89 6.78
N GLU A 177 -13.64 8.67 7.86
CA GLU A 177 -14.50 9.85 7.96
C GLU A 177 -14.06 10.92 6.93
N TYR A 178 -12.76 11.03 6.67
CA TYR A 178 -12.21 11.93 5.63
C TYR A 178 -12.59 11.45 4.22
N CYS A 179 -12.48 10.14 3.95
CA CYS A 179 -12.90 9.53 2.69
C CYS A 179 -14.39 9.81 2.40
N PHE A 180 -15.21 9.84 3.46
CA PHE A 180 -16.63 10.19 3.37
C PHE A 180 -16.90 11.70 3.44
N GLY A 181 -15.88 12.55 3.55
CA GLY A 181 -16.00 14.00 3.50
C GLY A 181 -16.70 14.62 4.72
N TRP A 182 -16.60 13.97 5.88
CA TRP A 182 -17.15 14.48 7.14
C TRP A 182 -16.32 15.62 7.71
N TRP A 183 -15.02 15.62 7.43
CA TRP A 183 -14.07 16.63 7.86
C TRP A 183 -13.07 16.99 6.75
N TYR A 184 -12.37 18.12 6.91
CA TYR A 184 -11.46 18.68 5.92
C TYR A 184 -10.28 19.45 6.53
N PHE A 185 -9.32 19.77 5.66
CA PHE A 185 -8.27 20.76 5.88
C PHE A 185 -8.47 21.94 4.92
N PHE A 186 -8.18 23.17 5.35
CA PHE A 186 -8.23 24.32 4.45
C PHE A 186 -7.23 24.16 3.30
N GLY A 187 -7.66 24.43 2.08
CA GLY A 187 -6.80 24.35 0.88
C GLY A 187 -6.50 22.93 0.38
N VAL A 188 -7.04 21.89 1.02
CA VAL A 188 -6.92 20.50 0.55
C VAL A 188 -8.30 20.03 0.07
N PRO A 189 -8.42 19.43 -1.13
CA PRO A 189 -9.68 18.87 -1.60
C PRO A 189 -10.28 17.92 -0.56
N ALA A 190 -11.48 18.23 -0.09
CA ALA A 190 -12.23 17.34 0.78
C ALA A 190 -13.04 16.38 -0.07
N HIS A 191 -13.15 15.12 0.33
CA HIS A 191 -13.97 14.13 -0.37
C HIS A 191 -15.46 14.31 -0.13
N ARG A 192 -15.96 15.54 0.05
CA ARG A 192 -17.39 15.78 0.22
C ARG A 192 -18.17 15.36 -1.03
N ILE A 193 -17.57 15.59 -2.21
CA ILE A 193 -18.10 15.19 -3.52
C ILE A 193 -17.03 14.36 -4.22
N LEU A 194 -17.43 13.27 -4.89
CA LEU A 194 -16.54 12.49 -5.75
C LEU A 194 -16.17 13.26 -7.02
N LYS A 195 -14.94 13.13 -7.48
CA LYS A 195 -14.42 13.74 -8.71
C LYS A 195 -15.17 13.24 -9.96
N PHE A 196 -15.55 11.96 -9.94
CA PHE A 196 -16.35 11.32 -10.98
C PHE A 196 -17.14 10.15 -10.38
N GLU A 197 -18.09 9.63 -11.15
CA GLU A 197 -18.84 8.43 -10.77
C GLU A 197 -17.92 7.20 -10.71
N PRO A 198 -18.05 6.33 -9.70
CA PRO A 198 -17.24 5.12 -9.61
C PRO A 198 -17.24 4.32 -10.92
N GLY A 199 -16.06 3.93 -11.39
CA GLY A 199 -15.85 3.20 -12.64
C GLY A 199 -15.78 4.06 -13.91
N HIS A 200 -16.02 5.37 -13.85
CA HIS A 200 -16.06 6.25 -15.03
C HIS A 200 -14.79 7.08 -15.26
N GLY A 201 -13.78 6.92 -14.40
CA GLY A 201 -12.50 7.60 -14.53
C GLY A 201 -11.42 6.90 -13.71
N PHE A 202 -10.16 7.24 -13.98
CA PHE A 202 -9.01 6.80 -13.21
C PHE A 202 -8.43 7.98 -12.45
N ASN A 203 -8.20 7.81 -11.14
CA ASN A 203 -7.49 8.78 -10.33
C ASN A 203 -6.72 8.04 -9.23
N TYR A 204 -5.40 8.18 -9.25
CA TYR A 204 -4.54 7.57 -8.26
C TYR A 204 -4.88 8.09 -6.85
N SER A 205 -5.36 7.22 -5.96
CA SER A 205 -5.89 7.62 -4.65
C SER A 205 -5.84 6.48 -3.63
N SER A 206 -5.28 6.70 -2.44
CA SER A 206 -5.29 5.67 -1.39
C SER A 206 -6.62 5.57 -0.64
N PHE A 207 -7.52 6.54 -0.77
CA PHE A 207 -8.76 6.58 0.02
C PHE A 207 -9.68 5.39 -0.23
N GLY A 208 -9.74 4.89 -1.47
CA GLY A 208 -10.45 3.64 -1.74
C GLY A 208 -9.87 2.46 -0.95
N LEU A 209 -8.54 2.37 -0.86
CA LEU A 209 -7.84 1.29 -0.14
C LEU A 209 -8.04 1.42 1.38
N GLU A 210 -8.09 2.64 1.92
CA GLU A 210 -8.46 2.88 3.33
C GLU A 210 -9.86 2.33 3.65
N LEU A 211 -10.83 2.55 2.75
CA LEU A 211 -12.18 1.99 2.91
C LEU A 211 -12.17 0.46 2.84
N MET A 212 -11.38 -0.13 1.94
CA MET A 212 -11.24 -1.57 1.85
C MET A 212 -10.58 -2.16 3.10
N ALA A 213 -9.53 -1.53 3.62
CA ALA A 213 -8.87 -1.96 4.85
C ALA A 213 -9.88 -2.05 6.01
N LEU A 214 -10.79 -1.08 6.09
CA LEU A 214 -11.86 -1.09 7.07
C LEU A 214 -12.92 -2.17 6.80
N ALA A 215 -13.29 -2.40 5.55
CA ALA A 215 -14.20 -3.49 5.17
C ALA A 215 -13.62 -4.87 5.52
N MET A 216 -12.34 -5.10 5.21
CA MET A 216 -11.64 -6.34 5.59
C MET A 216 -11.71 -6.53 7.10
N ARG A 217 -11.36 -5.50 7.89
CA ARG A 217 -11.45 -5.58 9.36
C ARG A 217 -12.86 -5.90 9.85
N ASN A 218 -13.88 -5.28 9.26
CA ASN A 218 -15.27 -5.51 9.67
C ASN A 218 -15.74 -6.94 9.37
N MET A 219 -15.26 -7.53 8.28
CA MET A 219 -15.61 -8.89 7.87
C MET A 219 -14.82 -9.96 8.63
N THR A 220 -13.53 -9.76 8.82
CA THR A 220 -12.65 -10.76 9.46
C THR A 220 -12.61 -10.64 10.98
N GLY A 221 -12.92 -9.46 11.53
CA GLY A 221 -12.66 -9.12 12.93
C GLY A 221 -11.18 -8.88 13.24
N GLU A 222 -10.30 -8.94 12.24
CA GLU A 222 -8.85 -8.82 12.40
C GLU A 222 -8.33 -7.45 11.94
N MET A 223 -7.22 -6.99 12.53
CA MET A 223 -6.51 -5.83 12.01
C MET A 223 -5.81 -6.18 10.68
N VAL A 224 -5.82 -5.24 9.73
CA VAL A 224 -5.27 -5.47 8.38
C VAL A 224 -3.79 -5.81 8.39
N GLY A 225 -2.98 -5.18 9.25
CA GLY A 225 -1.55 -5.49 9.35
C GLY A 225 -1.29 -6.98 9.68
N PRO A 226 -1.78 -7.49 10.81
CA PRO A 226 -1.74 -8.92 11.14
C PRO A 226 -2.32 -9.82 10.06
N TYR A 227 -3.49 -9.47 9.49
CA TYR A 227 -4.09 -10.23 8.39
C TYR A 227 -3.15 -10.36 7.20
N VAL A 228 -2.59 -9.24 6.71
CA VAL A 228 -1.64 -9.21 5.59
C VAL A 228 -0.40 -10.04 5.92
N TYR A 229 0.09 -9.97 7.16
CA TYR A 229 1.25 -10.76 7.55
C TYR A 229 0.93 -12.26 7.52
N ASP A 230 -0.12 -12.68 8.24
CA ASP A 230 -0.47 -14.09 8.43
C ASP A 230 -0.84 -14.77 7.11
N ARG A 231 -1.53 -14.06 6.19
CA ARG A 231 -1.98 -14.61 4.90
C ARG A 231 -1.02 -14.40 3.74
N VAL A 232 -0.05 -13.48 3.83
CA VAL A 232 0.84 -13.16 2.68
C VAL A 232 2.30 -13.19 3.09
N LEU A 233 2.72 -12.32 4.02
CA LEU A 233 4.14 -12.08 4.27
C LEU A 233 4.83 -13.27 4.96
N ALA A 234 4.14 -13.97 5.86
CA ALA A 234 4.66 -15.16 6.54
C ALA A 234 4.99 -16.28 5.54
N HIS A 235 4.20 -16.42 4.47
CA HIS A 235 4.38 -17.45 3.46
C HIS A 235 5.62 -17.23 2.59
N ILE A 236 6.06 -15.98 2.41
CA ILE A 236 7.31 -15.65 1.71
C ILE A 236 8.53 -15.53 2.65
N GLY A 237 8.35 -15.81 3.95
CA GLY A 237 9.44 -15.85 4.93
C GLY A 237 9.81 -14.50 5.55
N MET A 238 8.91 -13.51 5.51
CA MET A 238 9.17 -12.21 6.15
C MET A 238 9.27 -12.33 7.69
N PRO A 239 10.15 -11.56 8.35
CA PRO A 239 10.33 -11.62 9.80
C PRO A 239 9.04 -11.33 10.59
N ILE A 240 8.80 -12.12 11.64
CA ILE A 240 7.60 -11.99 12.52
C ILE A 240 7.45 -10.61 13.15
N GLY A 241 8.56 -9.90 13.37
CA GLY A 241 8.54 -8.53 13.88
C GLY A 241 7.73 -7.56 13.01
N ILE A 242 7.52 -7.84 11.71
CA ILE A 242 6.69 -7.02 10.83
C ILE A 242 5.19 -7.13 11.19
N ARG A 243 4.75 -8.30 11.65
CA ARG A 243 3.37 -8.56 12.07
C ARG A 243 2.94 -7.67 13.23
N ASP A 244 3.83 -7.61 14.23
CA ASP A 244 3.56 -7.01 15.53
C ASP A 244 4.10 -5.59 15.62
N ASN A 245 4.81 -5.11 14.58
CA ASN A 245 5.09 -3.70 14.36
C ASN A 245 3.78 -3.01 13.96
N GLN A 246 2.82 -2.98 14.88
CA GLN A 246 1.76 -2.02 14.85
C GLN A 246 2.46 -0.67 14.95
N PHE A 247 2.42 0.11 13.87
CA PHE A 247 2.72 1.53 13.95
C PHE A 247 2.02 2.03 15.22
N LYS A 248 2.81 2.54 16.19
CA LYS A 248 2.25 3.30 17.30
C LYS A 248 1.27 4.27 16.66
N GLU A 249 -0.01 4.16 17.03
CA GLU A 249 -1.06 5.03 16.54
C GLU A 249 -0.50 6.44 16.52
N VAL A 250 -0.21 7.01 15.35
CA VAL A 250 0.33 8.36 15.28
C VAL A 250 -0.85 9.21 15.72
N PRO A 251 -0.85 9.79 16.93
CA PRO A 251 -1.93 10.66 17.30
C PRO A 251 -1.78 11.81 16.32
N TYR A 252 -2.71 11.95 15.37
CA TYR A 252 -2.75 13.06 14.40
C TYR A 252 -2.94 14.44 15.08
N ARG A 253 -2.68 14.54 16.39
CA ARG A 253 -2.61 15.73 17.23
C ARG A 253 -1.22 16.40 17.19
N THR A 254 -0.17 15.77 16.67
CA THR A 254 1.17 16.38 16.66
C THR A 254 1.52 16.99 15.30
N ALA A 255 2.02 18.23 15.31
CA ALA A 255 2.54 18.94 14.12
C ALA A 255 3.84 18.32 13.54
N LYS A 256 4.26 17.16 14.02
CA LYS A 256 5.44 16.46 13.51
C LYS A 256 5.04 15.72 12.24
N LYS A 257 5.58 16.19 11.12
CA LYS A 257 5.63 15.46 9.85
C LYS A 257 6.19 14.06 10.14
N PHE A 258 5.56 13.05 9.55
CA PHE A 258 5.97 11.65 9.59
C PHE A 258 7.49 11.49 9.49
N ASN A 259 8.16 11.31 10.63
CA ASN A 259 9.52 10.83 10.69
C ASN A 259 9.43 9.45 11.35
N PHE A 260 9.66 8.41 10.55
CA PHE A 260 9.62 7.01 10.99
C PHE A 260 11.00 6.55 11.48
N SER A 261 11.64 7.34 12.33
CA SER A 261 12.79 6.89 13.12
C SER A 261 12.65 7.41 14.55
N ASP A 262 12.76 6.51 15.53
CA ASP A 262 13.07 6.86 16.92
C ASP A 262 14.60 7.12 17.07
N GLU A 263 15.26 7.55 15.98
CA GLU A 263 16.62 8.11 15.91
C GLU A 263 16.58 9.51 15.32
#